data_AF-X1N9D9-F1
#
_entry.id   AF-X1N9D9-F1
#
_cell.length_a   1.000
_cell.length_b   1.000
_cell.length_c   1.000
_cell.angle_alpha   90.00
_cell.angle_beta   90.00
_cell.angle_gamma   90.00
#
_symmetry.space_group_name_H-M   'P 1'
#
loop_
_entity.id
_entity.type
_entity.pdbx_description
1 polymer ?
#
loop_
_entity_poly.entity_id
_entity_poly.type
_entity_poly.pdbx_seq_one_letter_code
_entity_poly.pdbx_strand_id
1 'polypeptide(L)' 'VEERDASEIYCTWDLNSSPAGVSFYNPAFDVTPAKNISAIISEKGIAEPPFAAVLESWYRK' A
#
# COMPACT_ATOMS: atom_id res chain seq x y z
N VAL A 1 3.78 1.58 8.79
CA VAL A 1 3.11 2.19 7.62
C VAL A 1 3.32 3.69 7.74
N GLU A 2 3.64 4.39 6.66
CA GLU A 2 3.73 5.87 6.68
C GLU A 2 2.38 6.46 7.06
N GLU A 3 2.35 7.39 8.02
CA GLU A 3 1.17 8.21 8.29
C GLU A 3 1.39 9.59 7.67
N ARG A 4 0.45 10.02 6.83
CA ARG A 4 0.53 11.28 6.09
C ARG A 4 -0.25 12.38 6.78
N ASP A 5 -0.05 13.61 6.32
CA ASP A 5 -0.72 14.78 6.88
C ASP A 5 -2.24 14.59 6.85
N ALA A 6 -2.90 14.90 7.96
CA ALA A 6 -4.35 14.73 8.10
C ALA A 6 -5.14 15.60 7.10
N SER A 7 -4.56 16.70 6.62
CA SER A 7 -5.19 17.57 5.61
C SER A 7 -5.51 16.84 4.32
N GLU A 8 -4.82 15.75 3.96
CA GLU A 8 -5.17 14.94 2.78
C GLU A 8 -6.56 14.29 2.90
N ILE A 9 -7.06 14.11 4.14
CA ILE A 9 -8.40 13.56 4.39
C ILE A 9 -9.46 14.67 4.38
N TYR A 10 -9.19 15.81 5.02
CA TYR A 10 -10.22 16.82 5.31
C TYR A 10 -10.10 18.12 4.50
N CYS A 11 -9.00 18.36 3.81
CA CYS A 11 -8.72 19.60 3.10
C CYS A 11 -8.38 19.31 1.64
N THR A 12 -9.28 19.70 0.74
CA THR A 12 -9.06 19.61 -0.69
C THR A 12 -9.03 21.02 -1.26
N TRP A 13 -7.89 21.42 -1.83
CA TRP A 13 -7.62 22.82 -2.17
C TRP A 13 -7.74 23.71 -0.93
N ASP A 14 -8.56 24.76 -0.97
CA ASP A 14 -8.84 25.65 0.16
C ASP A 14 -10.18 25.32 0.86
N LEU A 15 -10.76 24.14 0.59
CA LEU A 15 -12.05 23.73 1.17
C LEU A 15 -11.85 22.71 2.30
N ASN A 16 -12.33 23.06 3.49
CA ASN A 16 -12.41 22.14 4.63
C ASN A 16 -13.72 21.35 4.60
N SER A 17 -13.64 20.02 4.55
CA SER A 17 -14.77 19.10 4.50
C SER A 17 -15.19 18.53 5.86
N SER A 18 -14.44 18.85 6.92
CA SER A 18 -14.68 18.36 8.29
C SER A 18 -14.94 19.50 9.28
N PRO A 19 -15.75 19.28 10.32
CA PRO A 19 -15.79 20.14 11.50
C PRO A 19 -14.41 20.32 12.14
N ALA A 20 -14.24 21.45 12.85
CA ALA A 20 -13.04 21.72 13.63
C ALA A 20 -12.88 20.74 14.80
N GLY A 21 -11.63 20.34 15.09
CA GLY A 21 -11.29 19.50 16.24
C GLY A 21 -11.45 17.99 16.04
N VAL A 22 -11.82 17.55 14.83
CA VAL A 22 -11.86 16.11 14.49
C VAL A 22 -10.44 15.56 14.43
N SER A 23 -10.25 14.37 15.00
CA SER A 23 -8.99 13.61 14.89
C SER A 23 -9.04 12.68 13.69
N PHE A 24 -7.90 12.51 13.02
CA PHE A 24 -7.78 11.70 11.81
C PHE A 24 -6.72 10.63 11.98
N TYR A 25 -6.89 9.52 11.26
CA TYR A 25 -5.89 8.48 11.10
C TYR A 25 -5.65 8.29 9.61
N ASN A 26 -4.45 8.60 9.13
CA ASN A 26 -4.13 8.65 7.70
C ASN A 26 -2.93 7.76 7.32
N PRO A 27 -3.03 6.43 7.49
CA PRO A 27 -2.01 5.51 6.97
C PRO A 27 -2.01 5.52 5.44
N ALA A 28 -0.86 5.76 4.82
CA ALA A 28 -0.71 5.81 3.37
C ALA A 28 -0.76 4.44 2.66
N PHE A 29 -0.50 3.36 3.41
CA PHE A 29 -0.40 2.01 2.87
C PHE A 29 -1.04 0.98 3.81
N ASP A 30 -1.35 -0.20 3.30
CA ASP A 30 -1.62 -1.38 4.09
C ASP A 30 -0.77 -2.57 3.60
N VAL A 31 -0.91 -3.72 4.26
CA VAL A 31 -0.22 -4.96 3.85
C VAL A 31 -1.27 -5.96 3.43
N THR A 32 -1.25 -6.32 2.14
CA THR A 32 -2.06 -7.42 1.61
C THR A 32 -1.38 -8.76 1.88
N PRO A 33 -2.00 -9.72 2.61
CA PRO A 33 -1.44 -11.04 2.83
C PRO A 33 -1.23 -11.81 1.51
N ALA A 34 -0.14 -12.56 1.39
CA ALA A 34 0.22 -13.29 0.17
C ALA A 34 -0.89 -14.23 -0.35
N LYS A 35 -1.68 -14.83 0.55
CA LYS A 35 -2.81 -15.72 0.18
C LYS A 35 -3.94 -15.01 -0.59
N ASN A 36 -3.97 -13.67 -0.59
CA ASN A 36 -4.94 -12.87 -1.31
C ASN A 36 -4.43 -12.40 -2.69
N ILE A 37 -3.21 -12.80 -3.10
CA ILE A 37 -2.57 -12.38 -4.35
C ILE A 37 -2.52 -13.59 -5.29
N SER A 38 -3.09 -13.47 -6.49
CA SER A 38 -3.07 -14.54 -7.51
C SER A 38 -1.72 -14.67 -8.21
N ALA A 39 -1.08 -13.55 -8.52
CA ALA A 39 0.24 -13.51 -9.17
C ALA A 39 0.95 -12.18 -8.90
N ILE A 40 2.28 -12.17 -8.99
CA ILE A 40 3.12 -10.97 -8.98
C ILE A 40 3.79 -10.85 -10.35
N ILE A 41 3.59 -9.72 -11.03
CA ILE A 41 4.14 -9.46 -12.37
C ILE A 41 5.31 -8.49 -12.24
N SER A 42 6.45 -8.84 -12.85
CA SER A 42 7.66 -8.01 -12.88
C SER A 42 8.38 -8.13 -14.22
N GLU A 43 9.45 -7.35 -14.41
CA GLU A 43 10.37 -7.48 -15.54
C GLU A 43 11.08 -8.84 -15.63
N LYS A 44 11.09 -9.61 -14.53
CA LYS A 44 11.66 -10.97 -14.47
C LYS A 44 10.63 -12.06 -14.83
N GLY A 45 9.38 -11.70 -15.10
CA GLY A 45 8.29 -12.61 -15.47
C GLY A 45 7.11 -12.59 -14.48
N ILE A 46 6.30 -13.66 -14.50
CA ILE A 46 5.13 -13.84 -13.64
C ILE A 46 5.46 -14.86 -12.54
N ALA A 47 5.27 -14.50 -11.28
CA ALA A 47 5.34 -15.41 -10.14
C ALA A 47 3.93 -15.77 -9.66
N GLU A 48 3.68 -17.05 -9.45
CA GLU A 48 2.44 -17.61 -8.88
C GLU A 48 2.72 -18.24 -7.50
N PRO A 49 1.72 -18.41 -6.61
CA PRO A 49 1.91 -19.09 -5.33
C PRO A 49 2.44 -20.53 -5.50
N PRO A 50 3.38 -20.98 -4.64
CA PRO A 50 4.01 -20.27 -3.53
C PRO A 50 5.13 -19.32 -3.99
N PHE A 51 5.01 -18.03 -3.63
CA PHE A 51 5.89 -16.98 -4.15
C PHE A 51 7.35 -17.06 -3.70
N ALA A 52 7.63 -17.58 -2.49
CA ALA A 52 8.93 -17.43 -1.84
C ALA A 52 10.11 -17.96 -2.68
N ALA A 53 9.98 -19.16 -3.25
CA ALA A 53 11.05 -19.78 -4.03
C ALA A 53 11.37 -19.00 -5.32
N VAL A 54 10.32 -18.55 -6.03
CA VAL A 54 10.47 -17.78 -7.27
C VAL A 54 11.11 -16.42 -6.97
N LEU A 55 10.59 -15.69 -5.98
CA LEU A 55 11.12 -14.38 -5.59
C LEU A 55 12.57 -14.46 -5.08
N GLU A 56 12.93 -15.51 -4.32
CA GLU A 56 14.32 -15.73 -3.88
C GLU A 56 15.25 -15.99 -5.08
N SER A 57 14.81 -16.80 -6.05
CA SER A 57 15.58 -17.07 -7.28
C SER A 57 15.84 -15.81 -8.10
N TRP A 58 14.92 -14.84 -8.05
CA TRP A 58 15.05 -13.55 -8.73
C TRP A 58 15.98 -12.60 -7.99
N TYR A 59 15.96 -12.58 -6.66
CA TYR A 59 16.82 -11.70 -5.85
C TYR A 59 18.31 -12.09 -5.93
N ARG A 60 18.61 -13.39 -6.02
CA ARG A 60 20.00 -13.91 -6.05
C ARG A 60 20.70 -13.79 -7.41
N LYS A 61 20.00 -13.33 -8.45
CA LYS A 61 20.51 -13.07 -9.80
C LYS A 61 20.63 -11.58 -10.05
#